data_AF-A0A448D736-F1
#
_entry.id   AF-A0A448D736-F1
#
_cell.length_a   1.000
_cell.length_b   1.000
_cell.length_c   1.000
_cell.angle_alpha   90.00
_cell.angle_beta   90.00
_cell.angle_gamma   90.00
#
_symmetry.space_group_name_H-M   'P 1'
#
loop_
_entity.id
_entity.type
_entity.pdbx_description
1 polymer ?
#
loop_
_entity_poly.entity_id
_entity_poly.type
_entity_poly.pdbx_seq_one_letter_code
_entity_poly.pdbx_strand_id
1 'polypeptide(L)'
;MVGDRAKTVQKNETASITQNRTKSVGQNETASITQNQSISVGQNQSTSVGKDQSVDVAMNRSRSVGQNENVTIGQSQALTVGQDQNVTVGQNQAFTVGANRNKTVVSNEVSSIGGNKQETVSKNGMNNVGIGQMTNIGAGYMLNVGGGWMTNVGAAEMHSVGLIMNINAGMNIGLNAGRNITLSANSKITLQVGNSMIVMDKNKIAIVSKKIKVVGTKVVDMDGKKVDIN
;
A
#
# COMPACT_ATOMS: atom_id res chain seq x y z
N MET A 1 34.93 -64.40 -8.90
CA MET A 1 36.00 -63.39 -9.04
C MET A 1 35.35 -62.07 -9.42
N VAL A 2 35.21 -61.15 -8.46
CA VAL A 2 34.98 -59.74 -8.78
C VAL A 2 36.38 -59.15 -8.89
N GLY A 3 36.75 -58.70 -10.09
CA GLY A 3 38.04 -58.07 -10.35
C GLY A 3 37.79 -56.71 -10.99
N ASP A 4 38.69 -55.77 -10.73
CA ASP A 4 38.61 -54.44 -11.31
C ASP A 4 38.73 -54.52 -12.84
N ARG A 5 37.92 -53.72 -13.54
CA ARG A 5 37.97 -53.59 -15.00
C ARG A 5 38.21 -52.13 -15.35
N ALA A 6 39.28 -51.86 -16.08
CA ALA A 6 39.57 -50.54 -16.64
C ALA A 6 39.41 -50.56 -18.16
N LYS A 7 38.78 -49.51 -18.72
CA LYS A 7 38.70 -49.25 -20.16
C LYS A 7 39.18 -47.83 -20.41
N THR A 8 40.14 -47.67 -21.31
CA THR A 8 40.65 -46.36 -21.75
C THR A 8 40.36 -46.18 -23.23
N VAL A 9 39.85 -45.01 -23.61
CA VAL A 9 39.64 -44.63 -25.01
C VAL A 9 40.41 -43.34 -25.26
N GLN A 10 41.33 -43.34 -26.23
CA GLN A 10 42.21 -42.19 -26.50
C GLN A 10 41.61 -41.15 -27.46
N LYS A 11 40.60 -41.53 -28.25
CA LYS A 11 39.91 -40.64 -29.22
C LYS A 11 38.40 -40.69 -29.00
N ASN A 12 37.69 -41.47 -29.81
CA ASN A 12 36.22 -41.48 -29.83
C ASN A 12 35.68 -42.84 -29.38
N GLU A 13 34.58 -42.81 -28.63
CA GLU A 13 33.73 -43.96 -28.35
C GLU A 13 32.31 -43.63 -28.79
N THR A 14 31.64 -44.58 -29.44
CA THR A 14 30.22 -44.46 -29.80
C THR A 14 29.51 -45.73 -29.35
N ALA A 15 28.42 -45.56 -28.60
CA ALA A 15 27.54 -46.64 -28.18
C ALA A 15 26.14 -46.35 -28.71
N SER A 16 25.59 -47.26 -29.50
CA SER A 16 24.21 -47.20 -29.98
C SER A 16 23.40 -48.31 -29.30
N ILE A 17 22.26 -47.95 -28.71
CA ILE A 17 21.34 -48.87 -28.07
C ILE A 17 19.98 -48.66 -28.75
N THR A 18 19.47 -49.69 -29.44
CA THR A 18 18.21 -49.61 -30.21
C THR A 18 16.98 -50.01 -29.40
N GLN A 19 17.18 -50.60 -28.22
CA GLN A 19 16.13 -50.99 -27.29
C GLN A 19 16.39 -50.36 -25.92
N ASN A 20 16.76 -51.17 -24.93
CA ASN A 20 16.85 -50.75 -23.53
C ASN A 20 18.30 -50.77 -23.02
N ARG A 21 18.64 -49.82 -22.15
CA ARG A 21 19.88 -49.81 -21.37
C ARG A 21 19.55 -49.56 -19.91
N THR A 22 20.04 -50.44 -19.04
CA THR A 22 20.00 -50.26 -17.59
C THR A 22 21.42 -50.10 -17.07
N LYS A 23 21.65 -49.09 -16.23
CA LYS A 23 22.90 -48.90 -15.49
C LYS A 23 22.56 -48.80 -14.01
N SER A 24 23.20 -49.66 -13.21
CA SER A 24 23.06 -49.65 -11.75
C SER A 24 24.44 -49.47 -11.13
N VAL A 25 24.55 -48.59 -10.15
CA VAL A 25 25.76 -48.33 -9.37
C VAL A 25 25.41 -48.50 -7.90
N GLY A 26 26.12 -49.38 -7.20
CA GLY A 26 25.80 -49.71 -5.80
C GLY A 26 26.40 -48.75 -4.76
N GLN A 27 27.43 -47.99 -5.15
CA GLN A 27 28.10 -47.01 -4.30
C GLN A 27 28.13 -45.65 -5.04
N ASN A 28 29.30 -45.22 -5.51
CA ASN A 28 29.48 -43.90 -6.12
C ASN A 28 29.64 -43.98 -7.64
N GLU A 29 29.05 -43.00 -8.34
CA GLU A 29 29.33 -42.72 -9.74
C GLU A 29 29.89 -41.29 -9.86
N THR A 30 30.96 -41.13 -10.64
CA THR A 30 31.49 -39.80 -11.00
C THR A 30 31.59 -39.71 -12.50
N ALA A 31 30.98 -38.67 -13.07
CA ALA A 31 31.10 -38.30 -14.46
C ALA A 31 31.71 -36.90 -14.53
N SER A 32 32.83 -36.76 -15.25
CA SER A 32 33.47 -35.47 -15.51
C SER A 32 33.41 -35.19 -16.99
N ILE A 33 32.85 -34.03 -17.35
CA ILE A 33 32.77 -33.53 -18.71
C ILE A 33 33.52 -32.21 -18.73
N THR A 34 34.57 -32.10 -19.56
CA THR A 34 35.45 -30.92 -19.60
C THR A 34 35.03 -29.87 -20.63
N GLN A 35 34.14 -30.24 -21.56
CA GLN A 35 33.61 -29.34 -22.58
C GLN A 35 32.08 -29.28 -22.48
N ASN A 36 31.37 -30.07 -23.30
CA ASN A 36 29.93 -29.97 -23.45
C ASN A 36 29.24 -31.30 -23.18
N GLN A 37 28.07 -31.23 -22.53
CA GLN A 37 27.14 -32.35 -22.41
C GLN A 37 25.79 -31.92 -22.99
N SER A 38 25.21 -32.76 -23.83
CA SER A 38 23.84 -32.59 -24.31
C SER A 38 23.04 -33.83 -23.97
N ILE A 39 21.86 -33.63 -23.39
CA ILE A 39 20.90 -34.68 -23.05
C ILE A 39 19.60 -34.29 -23.72
N SER A 40 19.10 -35.15 -24.61
CA SER A 40 17.80 -35.01 -25.24
C SER A 40 16.93 -36.18 -24.81
N VAL A 41 15.76 -35.89 -24.27
CA VAL A 41 14.78 -36.89 -23.85
C VAL A 41 13.52 -36.66 -24.68
N GLY A 42 13.12 -37.68 -25.45
CA GLY A 42 11.96 -37.56 -26.35
C GLY A 42 10.60 -37.66 -25.67
N GLN A 43 10.56 -38.26 -24.47
CA GLN A 43 9.34 -38.43 -23.67
C GLN A 43 9.58 -37.93 -22.25
N ASN A 44 9.71 -38.82 -21.27
CA ASN A 44 9.77 -38.47 -19.86
C ASN A 44 11.18 -38.60 -19.28
N GLN A 45 11.56 -37.63 -18.45
CA GLN A 45 12.73 -37.72 -17.56
C GLN A 45 12.25 -37.59 -16.12
N SER A 46 12.66 -38.52 -15.27
CA SER A 46 12.46 -38.42 -13.82
C SER A 46 13.81 -38.40 -13.13
N THR A 47 13.94 -37.56 -12.10
CA THR A 47 15.12 -37.49 -11.24
C THR A 47 14.64 -37.45 -9.82
N SER A 48 15.12 -38.38 -9.01
CA SER A 48 14.83 -38.46 -7.58
C SER A 48 16.14 -38.42 -6.82
N VAL A 49 16.23 -37.51 -5.87
CA VAL A 49 17.38 -37.33 -4.99
C VAL A 49 16.91 -37.57 -3.57
N GLY A 50 17.48 -38.56 -2.89
CA GLY A 50 17.03 -38.96 -1.55
C GLY A 50 17.56 -38.09 -0.41
N LYS A 51 18.62 -37.30 -0.66
CA LYS A 51 19.22 -36.36 0.29
C LYS A 51 19.37 -34.99 -0.38
N ASP A 52 20.62 -34.57 -0.60
CA ASP A 52 20.92 -33.22 -1.06
C ASP A 52 21.24 -33.17 -2.56
N GLN A 53 20.84 -32.08 -3.20
CA GLN A 53 21.22 -31.74 -4.56
C GLN A 53 21.81 -30.33 -4.56
N SER A 54 23.06 -30.19 -5.02
CA SER A 54 23.65 -28.89 -5.35
C SER A 54 23.74 -28.72 -6.86
N VAL A 55 23.48 -27.51 -7.35
CA VAL A 55 23.65 -27.13 -8.75
C VAL A 55 24.33 -25.78 -8.78
N ASP A 56 25.62 -25.79 -9.09
CA ASP A 56 26.43 -24.58 -9.23
C ASP A 56 26.59 -24.21 -10.70
N VAL A 57 26.28 -22.96 -11.04
CA VAL A 57 26.39 -22.44 -12.41
C VAL A 57 27.23 -21.17 -12.36
N ALA A 58 28.41 -21.20 -12.97
CA ALA A 58 29.38 -20.09 -12.90
C ALA A 58 29.03 -18.89 -13.81
N MET A 59 28.26 -19.13 -14.87
CA MET A 59 27.85 -18.10 -15.83
C MET A 59 26.32 -17.97 -15.85
N ASN A 60 25.67 -18.61 -16.83
CA ASN A 60 24.26 -18.40 -17.11
C ASN A 60 23.47 -19.71 -16.98
N ARG A 61 22.26 -19.61 -16.40
CA ARG A 61 21.25 -20.66 -16.40
C ARG A 61 19.99 -20.13 -17.07
N SER A 62 19.49 -20.85 -18.07
CA SER A 62 18.16 -20.62 -18.63
C SER A 62 17.27 -21.82 -18.34
N ARG A 63 16.01 -21.54 -17.98
CA ARG A 63 14.98 -22.54 -17.77
C ARG A 63 13.74 -22.08 -18.52
N SER A 64 13.20 -22.95 -19.37
CA SER A 64 11.94 -22.73 -20.08
C SER A 64 11.03 -23.91 -19.82
N VAL A 65 9.76 -23.61 -19.53
CA VAL A 65 8.71 -24.60 -19.29
C VAL A 65 7.56 -24.25 -20.22
N GLY A 66 7.20 -25.17 -21.13
CA GLY A 66 6.21 -24.89 -22.17
C GLY A 66 4.76 -24.96 -21.70
N GLN A 67 4.49 -25.64 -20.58
CA GLN A 67 3.17 -25.77 -19.98
C GLN A 67 3.23 -25.30 -18.52
N ASN A 68 3.14 -26.23 -17.57
CA ASN A 68 3.04 -25.90 -16.15
C ASN A 68 4.35 -26.20 -15.40
N GLU A 69 4.70 -25.32 -14.46
CA GLU A 69 5.72 -25.56 -13.46
C GLU A 69 5.08 -25.49 -12.07
N ASN A 70 5.29 -26.54 -11.27
CA ASN A 70 4.91 -26.57 -9.86
C ASN A 70 6.17 -26.74 -9.02
N VAL A 71 6.36 -25.85 -8.05
CA VAL A 71 7.46 -25.89 -7.09
C VAL A 71 6.87 -25.95 -5.69
N THR A 72 7.14 -27.04 -4.98
CA THR A 72 6.71 -27.23 -3.59
C THR A 72 7.95 -27.25 -2.70
N ILE A 73 7.96 -26.40 -1.69
CA ILE A 73 9.02 -26.33 -0.69
C ILE A 73 8.42 -26.73 0.67
N GLY A 74 8.97 -27.76 1.30
CA GLY A 74 8.40 -28.33 2.53
C GLY A 74 8.72 -27.56 3.81
N GLN A 75 9.84 -26.85 3.86
CA GLN A 75 10.29 -26.13 5.06
C GLN A 75 10.54 -24.64 4.77
N SER A 76 11.60 -24.32 4.03
CA SER A 76 12.03 -22.93 3.83
C SER A 76 12.61 -22.70 2.44
N GLN A 77 12.44 -21.48 1.94
CA GLN A 77 13.04 -20.99 0.71
C GLN A 77 13.74 -19.66 1.00
N ALA A 78 14.97 -19.52 0.53
CA ALA A 78 15.68 -18.25 0.49
C ALA A 78 16.02 -17.93 -0.97
N LEU A 79 15.79 -16.69 -1.39
CA LEU A 79 16.21 -16.16 -2.67
C LEU A 79 17.06 -14.92 -2.42
N THR A 80 18.25 -14.89 -3.01
CA THR A 80 19.14 -13.73 -2.98
C THR A 80 19.46 -13.36 -4.42
N VAL A 81 19.26 -12.09 -4.74
CA VAL A 81 19.55 -11.52 -6.06
C VAL A 81 20.58 -10.43 -5.85
N GLY A 82 21.72 -10.51 -6.54
CA GLY A 82 22.83 -9.58 -6.34
C GLY A 82 22.68 -8.25 -7.09
N GLN A 83 21.87 -8.22 -8.14
CA GLN A 83 21.58 -7.03 -8.95
C GLN A 83 20.05 -6.92 -9.09
N ASP A 84 19.52 -7.04 -10.30
CA ASP A 84 18.12 -6.79 -10.59
C ASP A 84 17.26 -8.06 -10.57
N GLN A 85 16.02 -7.90 -10.10
CA GLN A 85 14.96 -8.90 -10.24
C GLN A 85 13.77 -8.30 -10.99
N ASN A 86 13.50 -8.81 -12.19
CA ASN A 86 12.33 -8.45 -12.97
C ASN A 86 11.32 -9.60 -12.97
N VAL A 87 10.06 -9.29 -12.65
CA VAL A 87 8.96 -10.26 -12.64
C VAL A 87 7.83 -9.70 -13.48
N THR A 88 7.44 -10.44 -14.52
CA THR A 88 6.30 -10.11 -15.37
C THR A 88 5.26 -11.21 -15.27
N VAL A 89 4.02 -10.82 -14.99
CA VAL A 89 2.87 -11.74 -14.94
C VAL A 89 1.88 -11.29 -16.00
N GLY A 90 1.54 -12.18 -16.94
CA GLY A 90 0.68 -11.81 -18.08
C GLY A 90 -0.79 -11.62 -17.73
N GLN A 91 -1.29 -12.36 -16.74
CA GLN A 91 -2.70 -12.35 -16.36
C GLN A 91 -2.88 -11.95 -14.88
N ASN A 92 -2.86 -12.93 -13.98
CA ASN A 92 -3.21 -12.72 -12.57
C ASN A 92 -2.08 -13.17 -11.64
N GLN A 93 -1.88 -12.43 -10.55
CA GLN A 93 -0.99 -12.81 -9.46
C GLN A 93 -1.78 -12.84 -8.15
N ALA A 94 -1.72 -13.97 -7.44
CA ALA A 94 -2.22 -14.10 -6.08
C ALA A 94 -1.03 -14.33 -5.13
N PHE A 95 -1.05 -13.66 -3.97
CA PHE A 95 0.00 -13.77 -2.97
C PHE A 95 -0.61 -13.86 -1.58
N THR A 96 -0.37 -14.98 -0.90
CA THR A 96 -0.91 -15.27 0.43
C THR A 96 0.23 -15.53 1.40
N VAL A 97 0.17 -14.89 2.56
CA VAL A 97 1.14 -15.07 3.66
C VAL A 97 0.36 -15.48 4.90
N GLY A 98 0.70 -16.63 5.48
CA GLY A 98 -0.05 -17.19 6.63
C GLY A 98 0.22 -16.48 7.96
N ALA A 99 1.38 -15.84 8.11
CA ALA A 99 1.76 -15.14 9.33
C ALA A 99 2.12 -13.67 9.03
N ASN A 100 3.40 -13.36 8.87
CA ASN A 100 3.88 -11.97 8.78
C ASN A 100 4.53 -11.69 7.43
N ARG A 101 4.27 -10.51 6.87
CA ARG A 101 4.96 -9.96 5.70
C ARG A 101 5.72 -8.71 6.12
N ASN A 102 7.05 -8.77 6.05
CA ASN A 102 7.91 -7.60 6.19
C ASN A 102 8.39 -7.17 4.81
N LYS A 103 8.27 -5.87 4.52
CA LYS A 103 8.76 -5.28 3.27
C LYS A 103 9.61 -4.05 3.61
N THR A 104 10.84 -4.06 3.13
CA THR A 104 11.76 -2.93 3.28
C THR A 104 12.18 -2.46 1.90
N VAL A 105 12.05 -1.16 1.65
CA VAL A 105 12.52 -0.48 0.44
C VAL A 105 13.46 0.63 0.89
N VAL A 106 14.71 0.58 0.44
CA VAL A 106 15.76 1.51 0.91
C VAL A 106 15.72 2.85 0.17
N SER A 107 15.29 2.85 -1.08
CA SER A 107 15.22 4.04 -1.92
C SER A 107 13.76 4.39 -2.21
N ASN A 108 13.26 4.09 -3.41
CA ASN A 108 11.95 4.52 -3.85
C ASN A 108 11.02 3.33 -4.13
N GLU A 109 9.74 3.52 -3.81
CA GLU A 109 8.66 2.63 -4.25
C GLU A 109 7.67 3.43 -5.12
N VAL A 110 7.41 2.93 -6.32
CA VAL A 110 6.38 3.45 -7.22
C VAL A 110 5.36 2.35 -7.46
N SER A 111 4.08 2.65 -7.24
CA SER A 111 2.98 1.73 -7.46
C SER A 111 1.94 2.38 -8.35
N SER A 112 1.67 1.76 -9.50
CA SER A 112 0.67 2.21 -10.47
C SER A 112 -0.38 1.13 -10.65
N ILE A 113 -1.65 1.50 -10.45
CA ILE A 113 -2.79 0.60 -10.57
C ILE A 113 -3.70 1.19 -11.65
N GLY A 114 -3.86 0.48 -12.76
CA GLY A 114 -4.73 0.92 -13.86
C GLY A 114 -6.22 0.74 -13.59
N GLY A 115 -6.58 -0.07 -12.60
CA GLY A 115 -7.96 -0.31 -12.15
C GLY A 115 -8.21 0.18 -10.73
N ASN A 116 -8.99 -0.59 -9.97
CA ASN A 116 -9.35 -0.24 -8.60
C ASN A 116 -8.32 -0.78 -7.58
N LYS A 117 -8.04 0.01 -6.55
CA LYS A 117 -7.29 -0.43 -5.36
C LYS A 117 -8.23 -0.53 -4.17
N GLN A 118 -8.25 -1.67 -3.51
CA GLN A 118 -8.95 -1.88 -2.24
C GLN A 118 -7.98 -2.43 -1.20
N GLU A 119 -7.99 -1.85 -0.01
CA GLU A 119 -7.18 -2.27 1.14
C GLU A 119 -8.09 -2.44 2.35
N THR A 120 -8.02 -3.61 2.99
CA THR A 120 -8.77 -3.91 4.20
C THR A 120 -7.80 -4.28 5.31
N VAL A 121 -7.85 -3.52 6.41
CA VAL A 121 -7.07 -3.80 7.62
C VAL A 121 -8.05 -4.10 8.74
N SER A 122 -8.08 -5.34 9.22
CA SER A 122 -9.08 -5.79 10.21
C SER A 122 -8.81 -5.31 11.63
N LYS A 123 -7.60 -4.82 11.90
CA LYS A 123 -7.19 -4.30 13.21
C LYS A 123 -6.72 -2.86 13.06
N ASN A 124 -5.44 -2.60 13.33
CA ASN A 124 -4.88 -1.26 13.34
C ASN A 124 -4.07 -0.99 12.08
N GLY A 125 -4.26 0.18 11.48
CA GLY A 125 -3.41 0.72 10.42
C GLY A 125 -2.69 1.97 10.93
N MET A 126 -1.38 2.06 10.70
CA MET A 126 -0.57 3.24 10.99
C MET A 126 0.18 3.63 9.72
N ASN A 127 0.15 4.93 9.38
CA ASN A 127 0.91 5.49 8.29
C ASN A 127 1.77 6.63 8.83
N ASN A 128 3.09 6.47 8.83
CA ASN A 128 4.04 7.46 9.32
C ASN A 128 4.80 8.06 8.15
N VAL A 129 4.73 9.38 7.99
CA VAL A 129 5.34 10.11 6.87
C VAL A 129 6.32 11.14 7.42
N GLY A 130 7.58 11.07 6.98
CA GLY A 130 8.66 11.88 7.57
C GLY A 130 8.73 13.33 7.10
N ILE A 131 8.28 13.64 5.88
CA ILE A 131 8.45 14.98 5.27
C ILE A 131 7.11 15.58 4.87
N GLY A 132 6.36 14.90 4.00
CA GLY A 132 5.11 15.45 3.48
C GLY A 132 4.27 14.39 2.79
N GLN A 133 2.96 14.57 2.86
CA GLN A 133 1.97 13.73 2.22
C GLN A 133 1.04 14.61 1.38
N MET A 134 0.80 14.21 0.14
CA MET A 134 -0.16 14.86 -0.75
C MET A 134 -1.17 13.81 -1.23
N THR A 135 -2.45 14.17 -1.19
CA THR A 135 -3.55 13.31 -1.64
C THR A 135 -4.38 14.08 -2.66
N ASN A 136 -4.30 13.69 -3.93
CA ASN A 136 -5.10 14.28 -5.01
C ASN A 136 -6.26 13.34 -5.35
N ILE A 137 -7.49 13.83 -5.26
CA ILE A 137 -8.72 13.06 -5.52
C ILE A 137 -9.47 13.72 -6.68
N GLY A 138 -9.76 12.95 -7.74
CA GLY A 138 -10.35 13.50 -8.97
C GLY A 138 -11.86 13.72 -8.93
N ALA A 139 -12.60 13.04 -8.06
CA ALA A 139 -14.06 13.10 -8.02
C ALA A 139 -14.61 13.35 -6.60
N GLY A 140 -14.48 12.39 -5.69
CA GLY A 140 -15.05 12.48 -4.35
C GLY A 140 -14.24 11.73 -3.30
N TYR A 141 -14.25 12.27 -2.09
CA TYR A 141 -13.61 11.68 -0.92
C TYR A 141 -14.63 11.60 0.22
N MET A 142 -14.77 10.40 0.80
CA MET A 142 -15.66 10.17 1.93
C MET A 142 -14.87 9.49 3.04
N LEU A 143 -15.02 10.01 4.27
CA LEU A 143 -14.40 9.49 5.47
C LEU A 143 -15.49 9.21 6.50
N ASN A 144 -15.63 7.95 6.88
CA ASN A 144 -16.54 7.52 7.94
C ASN A 144 -15.71 7.01 9.12
N VAL A 145 -15.97 7.55 10.32
CA VAL A 145 -15.23 7.21 11.54
C VAL A 145 -16.25 6.74 12.57
N GLY A 146 -16.11 5.50 13.04
CA GLY A 146 -17.04 4.90 14.01
C GLY A 146 -16.78 5.29 15.48
N GLY A 147 -15.61 5.87 15.77
CA GLY A 147 -15.20 6.29 17.11
C GLY A 147 -14.82 7.78 17.16
N GLY A 148 -13.67 8.09 17.75
CA GLY A 148 -13.14 9.45 17.80
C GLY A 148 -12.32 9.84 16.57
N TRP A 149 -12.42 11.09 16.16
CA TRP A 149 -11.55 11.72 15.16
C TRP A 149 -10.82 12.90 15.80
N MET A 150 -9.49 12.96 15.65
CA MET A 150 -8.66 14.03 16.19
C MET A 150 -7.63 14.47 15.14
N THR A 151 -7.40 15.78 15.05
CA THR A 151 -6.39 16.38 14.19
C THR A 151 -5.55 17.34 15.02
N ASN A 152 -4.24 17.16 15.02
CA ASN A 152 -3.29 18.05 15.68
C ASN A 152 -2.36 18.63 14.62
N VAL A 153 -2.31 19.96 14.52
CA VAL A 153 -1.50 20.67 13.54
C VAL A 153 -0.54 21.59 14.26
N GLY A 154 0.77 21.43 14.01
CA GLY A 154 1.81 22.14 14.75
C GLY A 154 2.06 23.58 14.29
N ALA A 155 1.70 23.92 13.05
CA ALA A 155 1.99 25.23 12.46
C ALA A 155 0.72 25.95 11.98
N ALA A 156 0.15 25.52 10.84
CA ALA A 156 -1.01 26.18 10.25
C ALA A 156 -1.92 25.15 9.57
N GLU A 157 -3.22 25.39 9.67
CA GLU A 157 -4.26 24.61 9.02
C GLU A 157 -5.14 25.55 8.18
N MET A 158 -5.42 25.17 6.93
CA MET A 158 -6.25 25.94 6.01
C MET A 158 -7.26 25.02 5.32
N HIS A 159 -8.53 25.41 5.36
CA HIS A 159 -9.61 24.73 4.65
C HIS A 159 -10.23 25.70 3.64
N SER A 160 -10.17 25.36 2.35
CA SER A 160 -10.76 26.15 1.28
C SER A 160 -11.77 25.29 0.51
N VAL A 161 -13.02 25.74 0.43
CA VAL A 161 -14.12 25.00 -0.19
C VAL A 161 -14.80 25.88 -1.24
N GLY A 162 -14.93 25.39 -2.47
CA GLY A 162 -15.37 26.19 -3.61
C GLY A 162 -16.89 26.46 -3.70
N LEU A 163 -17.72 25.62 -3.06
CA LEU A 163 -19.18 25.74 -3.15
C LEU A 163 -19.84 25.87 -1.77
N ILE A 164 -19.90 24.79 -1.00
CA ILE A 164 -20.64 24.73 0.27
C ILE A 164 -19.82 23.97 1.30
N MET A 165 -19.71 24.53 2.51
CA MET A 165 -19.15 23.87 3.68
C MET A 165 -20.21 23.84 4.78
N ASN A 166 -20.54 22.65 5.29
CA ASN A 166 -21.45 22.44 6.42
C ASN A 166 -20.70 21.82 7.60
N ILE A 167 -20.99 22.29 8.82
CA ILE A 167 -20.45 21.72 10.06
C ILE A 167 -21.64 21.43 10.97
N ASN A 168 -21.86 20.17 11.30
CA ASN A 168 -22.97 19.72 12.15
C ASN A 168 -22.41 18.86 13.29
N ALA A 169 -22.92 19.05 14.51
CA ALA A 169 -22.59 18.22 15.66
C ALA A 169 -23.86 17.87 16.44
N GLY A 170 -23.93 16.65 17.00
CA GLY A 170 -25.08 16.20 17.78
C GLY A 170 -25.21 16.84 19.16
N MET A 171 -24.14 17.40 19.71
CA MET A 171 -24.15 18.06 21.02
C MET A 171 -23.66 19.51 20.96
N ASN A 172 -22.38 19.75 20.64
CA ASN A 172 -21.79 21.08 20.67
C ASN A 172 -20.77 21.28 19.53
N ILE A 173 -20.70 22.50 19.01
CA ILE A 173 -19.60 23.01 18.18
C ILE A 173 -18.92 24.13 18.97
N GLY A 174 -17.64 23.95 19.31
CA GLY A 174 -16.84 24.96 20.01
C GLY A 174 -15.78 25.57 19.11
N LEU A 175 -15.61 26.89 19.18
CA LEU A 175 -14.55 27.63 18.50
C LEU A 175 -13.77 28.43 19.55
N ASN A 176 -12.50 28.11 19.73
CA ASN A 176 -11.62 28.81 20.68
C ASN A 176 -10.34 29.22 19.95
N ALA A 177 -9.94 30.49 20.09
CA ALA A 177 -8.69 30.99 19.55
C ALA A 177 -7.93 31.77 20.62
N GLY A 178 -6.60 31.62 20.65
CA GLY A 178 -5.76 32.36 21.61
C GLY A 178 -5.69 33.87 21.36
N ARG A 179 -6.08 34.33 20.16
CA ARG A 179 -6.11 35.76 19.79
C ARG A 179 -7.50 36.19 19.34
N ASN A 180 -7.89 35.83 18.12
CA ASN A 180 -9.14 36.32 17.51
C ASN A 180 -9.87 35.19 16.79
N ILE A 181 -11.20 35.26 16.78
CA ILE A 181 -12.08 34.54 15.86
C ILE A 181 -12.70 35.60 14.94
N THR A 182 -12.53 35.44 13.63
CA THR A 182 -13.07 36.36 12.63
C THR A 182 -14.09 35.64 11.77
N LEU A 183 -15.31 36.17 11.70
CA LEU A 183 -16.37 35.72 10.80
C LEU A 183 -16.66 36.85 9.82
N SER A 184 -16.46 36.57 8.53
CA SER A 184 -16.71 37.54 7.46
C SER A 184 -17.46 36.86 6.34
N ALA A 185 -18.45 37.56 5.79
CA ALA A 185 -19.21 37.12 4.64
C ALA A 185 -19.52 38.30 3.73
N ASN A 186 -19.53 38.06 2.42
CA ASN A 186 -19.82 39.11 1.45
C ASN A 186 -21.26 39.62 1.52
N SER A 187 -22.20 38.77 1.93
CA SER A 187 -23.63 39.09 1.88
C SER A 187 -24.27 39.21 3.25
N LYS A 188 -24.15 38.15 4.08
CA LYS A 188 -24.87 38.05 5.33
C LYS A 188 -24.18 37.09 6.30
N ILE A 189 -24.21 37.42 7.59
CA ILE A 189 -23.92 36.51 8.69
C ILE A 189 -25.20 36.36 9.53
N THR A 190 -25.59 35.12 9.83
CA THR A 190 -26.76 34.80 10.64
C THR A 190 -26.35 33.92 11.83
N LEU A 191 -26.69 34.36 13.04
CA LEU A 191 -26.59 33.56 14.26
C LEU A 191 -28.03 33.29 14.74
N GLN A 192 -28.45 32.03 14.76
CA GLN A 192 -29.86 31.68 14.93
C GLN A 192 -30.07 30.56 15.95
N VAL A 193 -31.09 30.74 16.80
CA VAL A 193 -31.63 29.72 17.69
C VAL A 193 -33.16 29.76 17.59
N GLY A 194 -33.75 28.78 16.89
CA GLY A 194 -35.18 28.80 16.58
C GLY A 194 -35.57 30.09 15.84
N ASN A 195 -36.50 30.87 16.41
CA ASN A 195 -36.95 32.16 15.86
C ASN A 195 -36.13 33.37 16.35
N SER A 196 -35.22 33.18 17.30
CA SER A 196 -34.36 34.26 17.79
C SER A 196 -33.09 34.31 16.95
N MET A 197 -32.71 35.50 16.46
CA MET A 197 -31.54 35.63 15.58
C MET A 197 -30.84 36.98 15.70
N ILE A 198 -29.53 36.96 15.41
CA ILE A 198 -28.73 38.13 15.07
C ILE A 198 -28.39 38.00 13.59
N VAL A 199 -28.75 39.00 12.79
CA VAL A 199 -28.45 39.07 11.36
C VAL A 199 -27.62 40.30 11.08
N MET A 200 -26.46 40.11 10.48
CA MET A 200 -25.65 41.18 9.92
C MET A 200 -25.71 41.08 8.40
N ASP A 201 -26.11 42.16 7.74
CA ASP A 201 -25.95 42.34 6.30
C ASP A 201 -25.03 43.56 6.03
N LYS A 202 -24.85 43.93 4.76
CA LYS A 202 -23.97 45.05 4.39
C LYS A 202 -24.38 46.41 4.98
N ASN A 203 -25.64 46.57 5.36
CA ASN A 203 -26.23 47.87 5.70
C ASN A 203 -26.66 47.97 7.16
N LYS A 204 -26.96 46.83 7.81
CA LYS A 204 -27.50 46.83 9.19
C LYS A 204 -27.15 45.56 9.96
N ILE A 205 -27.22 45.71 11.28
CA ILE A 205 -27.29 44.60 12.25
C ILE A 205 -28.70 44.59 12.84
N ALA A 206 -29.39 43.46 12.72
CA ALA A 206 -30.73 43.25 13.27
C ALA A 206 -30.67 42.18 14.37
N ILE A 207 -31.27 42.49 15.52
CA ILE A 207 -31.46 41.54 16.63
C ILE A 207 -32.95 41.31 16.76
N VAL A 208 -33.41 40.09 16.47
CA VAL A 208 -34.83 39.72 16.47
C VAL A 208 -35.07 38.66 17.53
N SER A 209 -35.90 38.97 18.53
CA SER A 209 -36.33 38.02 19.55
C SER A 209 -37.59 38.53 20.26
N LYS A 210 -38.27 37.65 21.02
CA LYS A 210 -39.42 38.06 21.86
C LYS A 210 -39.02 39.00 23.00
N LYS A 211 -37.79 38.89 23.49
CA LYS A 211 -37.26 39.66 24.61
C LYS A 211 -35.76 39.84 24.41
N ILE A 212 -35.33 41.09 24.30
CA ILE A 212 -33.91 41.46 24.32
C ILE A 212 -33.60 41.98 25.72
N LYS A 213 -32.67 41.33 26.42
CA LYS A 213 -32.15 41.80 27.72
C LYS A 213 -30.70 42.22 27.53
N VAL A 214 -30.44 43.53 27.63
CA VAL A 214 -29.08 44.10 27.63
C VAL A 214 -28.74 44.50 29.07
N VAL A 215 -27.61 44.03 29.61
CA VAL A 215 -27.19 44.31 30.98
C VAL A 215 -25.78 44.90 30.96
N GLY A 216 -25.65 46.17 31.34
CA GLY A 216 -24.37 46.79 31.64
C GLY A 216 -24.11 46.75 33.14
N THR A 217 -22.89 46.44 33.57
CA THR A 217 -22.48 46.48 34.99
C THR A 217 -22.05 47.88 35.45
N LYS A 218 -21.85 48.81 34.51
CA LYS A 218 -21.55 50.23 34.78
C LYS A 218 -22.46 51.16 33.97
N VAL A 219 -22.40 51.07 32.64
CA VAL A 219 -23.17 51.90 31.70
C VAL A 219 -23.53 51.05 30.47
N VAL A 220 -24.63 51.39 29.80
CA VAL A 220 -24.96 50.92 28.43
C VAL A 220 -25.04 52.17 27.55
N ASP A 221 -24.02 52.40 26.73
CA ASP A 221 -23.97 53.54 25.80
C ASP A 221 -24.59 53.16 24.45
N MET A 222 -25.35 54.09 23.86
CA MET A 222 -26.00 53.93 22.56
C MET A 222 -25.92 55.25 21.80
N ASP A 223 -25.04 55.30 20.80
CA ASP A 223 -24.80 56.49 19.98
C ASP A 223 -25.17 56.25 18.51
N GLY A 224 -25.72 57.29 17.88
CA GLY A 224 -26.03 57.30 16.47
C GLY A 224 -26.52 58.69 16.06
N LYS A 225 -26.62 58.96 14.75
CA LYS A 225 -27.24 60.21 14.26
C LYS A 225 -28.70 60.37 14.75
N LYS A 226 -29.37 59.24 15.04
CA LYS A 226 -30.71 59.17 15.61
C LYS A 226 -30.82 57.86 16.40
N VAL A 227 -31.35 57.93 17.62
CA VAL A 227 -31.67 56.76 18.46
C VAL A 227 -33.15 56.84 18.78
N ASP A 228 -33.93 55.92 18.19
CA ASP A 228 -35.37 55.82 18.43
C ASP A 228 -35.65 54.61 19.33
N ILE A 229 -36.29 54.84 20.48
CA ILE A 229 -36.73 53.80 21.42
C ILE A 229 -38.24 53.95 21.57
N ASN A 230 -38.98 52.99 21.04
CA ASN A 230 -40.45 52.94 21.05
C ASN A 230 -40.97 51.74 21.82
#